data_AF-A0A1I3NRT2-F1
#
_entry.id   AF-A0A1I3NRT2-F1
#
_cell.length_a   1.000
_cell.length_b   1.000
_cell.length_c   1.000
_cell.angle_alpha   90.00
_cell.angle_beta   90.00
_cell.angle_gamma   90.00
#
_symmetry.space_group_name_H-M   'P 1'
#
loop_
_entity.id
_entity.type
_entity.pdbx_description
1 polymer ?
#
loop_
_entity_poly.entity_id
_entity_poly.type
_entity_poly.pdbx_seq_one_letter_code
_entity_poly.pdbx_strand_id
1 'polypeptide(L)'
;MADAQTVIVDAVPFVLVVEPQQVAGVVVASGGQGPAGRQGEPGPAGGSAVQRLAGEQLSALRVVYEWAGVVRYLDLLDASHIDQVAGVTLTAVEQGELVNLQLSGPLDDATWNWQPGPVWLGAAGTLTQIPPLDGHLLFIGNAVSPTRIIINIDQPIALAEE
;
A
#
# COMPACT_ATOMS: atom_id res chain seq x y z
N MET A 1 -57.39 -40.32 7.01
CA MET A 1 -58.44 -39.39 7.44
C MET A 1 -58.46 -39.47 8.96
N ALA A 2 -57.99 -38.42 9.63
CA ALA A 2 -57.89 -38.39 11.09
C ALA A 2 -59.28 -38.18 11.69
N ASP A 3 -59.63 -39.00 12.67
CA ASP A 3 -60.92 -38.98 13.35
C ASP A 3 -60.93 -37.80 14.32
N ALA A 4 -61.69 -36.75 13.99
CA ALA A 4 -61.79 -35.57 14.84
C ALA A 4 -62.83 -35.83 15.95
N GLN A 5 -62.36 -36.00 17.19
CA GLN A 5 -63.26 -36.11 18.33
C GLN A 5 -64.09 -34.83 18.48
N THR A 6 -65.39 -34.95 18.28
CA THR A 6 -66.35 -33.86 18.52
C THR A 6 -66.68 -33.82 20.00
N VAL A 7 -66.33 -32.72 20.67
CA VAL A 7 -66.66 -32.47 22.07
C VAL A 7 -67.86 -31.52 22.12
N ILE A 8 -68.98 -31.97 22.69
CA ILE A 8 -70.15 -31.12 22.96
C ILE A 8 -70.02 -30.63 24.40
N VAL A 9 -70.00 -29.31 24.59
CA VAL A 9 -69.84 -28.69 25.92
C VAL A 9 -71.12 -27.95 26.27
N ASP A 10 -71.71 -28.34 27.40
CA ASP A 10 -72.87 -27.66 27.98
C ASP A 10 -72.47 -26.25 28.45
N ALA A 11 -73.40 -25.29 28.42
CA ALA A 11 -73.16 -23.83 28.41
C ALA A 11 -72.51 -23.25 29.69
N VAL A 12 -71.28 -23.67 29.99
CA VAL A 12 -70.42 -23.20 31.07
C VAL A 12 -69.08 -22.79 30.46
N PRO A 13 -68.51 -21.62 30.80
CA PRO A 13 -67.23 -21.20 30.22
C PRO A 13 -66.13 -22.19 30.63
N PHE A 14 -65.49 -22.78 29.63
CA PHE A 14 -64.33 -23.65 29.80
C PHE A 14 -63.15 -23.12 28.97
N VAL A 15 -61.93 -23.46 29.38
CA VAL A 15 -60.71 -23.08 28.67
C VAL A 15 -60.13 -24.33 28.04
N LEU A 16 -59.98 -24.32 26.71
CA LEU A 16 -59.30 -25.38 25.98
C LEU A 16 -57.78 -25.10 26.01
N VAL A 17 -57.02 -25.88 26.77
CA VAL A 17 -55.56 -25.80 26.78
C VAL A 17 -55.02 -26.73 25.70
N VAL A 18 -54.53 -26.16 24.61
CA VAL A 18 -53.81 -26.91 23.56
C VAL A 18 -52.33 -26.73 23.81
N GLU A 19 -51.63 -27.80 24.19
CA GLU A 19 -50.17 -27.77 24.29
C GLU A 19 -49.56 -27.68 22.89
N PRO A 20 -48.73 -26.67 22.58
CA PRO A 20 -48.02 -26.64 21.32
C PRO A 20 -46.99 -27.77 21.31
N GLN A 21 -47.15 -28.76 20.42
CA GLN A 21 -46.07 -29.72 20.15
C GLN A 21 -44.87 -28.96 19.59
N GLN A 22 -43.80 -28.85 20.39
CA GLN A 22 -42.51 -28.38 19.92
C GLN A 22 -41.93 -29.41 18.95
N VAL A 23 -41.93 -29.08 17.66
CA VAL A 23 -41.17 -29.85 16.67
C VAL A 23 -39.70 -29.46 16.83
N ALA A 24 -38.90 -30.37 17.40
CA ALA A 24 -37.46 -30.19 17.50
C ALA A 24 -36.84 -30.16 16.10
N GLY A 25 -36.42 -28.98 15.64
CA GLY A 25 -35.65 -28.84 14.41
C GLY A 25 -34.27 -29.48 14.58
N VAL A 26 -33.94 -30.47 13.74
CA VAL A 26 -32.61 -31.08 13.71
C VAL A 26 -31.66 -30.16 12.94
N VAL A 27 -30.65 -29.63 13.62
CA VAL A 27 -29.54 -28.88 12.98
C VAL A 27 -28.60 -29.90 12.34
N VAL A 28 -28.61 -30.00 11.00
CA VAL A 28 -27.87 -31.05 10.25
C VAL A 28 -26.39 -30.69 10.03
N ALA A 29 -25.98 -29.43 10.21
CA ALA A 29 -24.56 -29.04 10.23
C ALA A 29 -24.37 -27.71 10.96
N SER A 30 -23.48 -27.67 11.96
CA SER A 30 -22.93 -26.40 12.44
C SER A 30 -21.89 -25.92 11.43
N GLY A 31 -22.20 -24.85 10.69
CA GLY A 31 -21.21 -24.18 9.85
C GLY A 31 -20.13 -23.56 10.74
N GLY A 32 -18.94 -24.14 10.78
CA GLY A 32 -17.79 -23.55 11.46
C GLY A 32 -17.31 -22.30 10.72
N GLN A 33 -16.93 -21.26 11.47
CA GLN A 33 -16.19 -20.14 10.90
C GLN A 33 -14.90 -20.67 10.27
N GLY A 34 -14.60 -20.22 9.05
CA GLY A 34 -13.32 -20.56 8.40
C GLY A 34 -12.14 -20.08 9.23
N PRO A 35 -10.92 -20.59 8.98
CA PRO A 35 -9.71 -20.08 9.60
C PRO A 35 -9.61 -18.56 9.43
N ALA A 36 -8.97 -17.89 10.38
CA ALA A 36 -8.60 -16.49 10.19
C ALA A 36 -7.84 -16.34 8.86
N GLY A 37 -8.12 -15.27 8.11
CA GLY A 37 -7.42 -14.99 6.87
C GLY A 37 -5.91 -14.82 7.09
N ARG A 38 -5.12 -14.93 6.01
CA ARG A 38 -3.68 -14.64 6.07
C ARG A 38 -3.46 -13.25 6.67
N GLN A 39 -2.43 -13.13 7.51
CA GLN A 39 -1.96 -11.81 7.96
C GLN A 39 -1.61 -10.97 6.71
N GLY A 40 -1.99 -9.69 6.71
CA GLY A 40 -1.60 -8.75 5.66
C GLY A 40 -0.08 -8.56 5.60
N GLU A 41 0.44 -8.06 4.48
CA GLU A 41 1.86 -7.71 4.41
C GLU A 41 2.22 -6.69 5.51
N PRO A 42 3.39 -6.80 6.15
CA PRO A 42 3.83 -5.83 7.13
C PRO A 42 3.69 -4.40 6.58
N GLY A 43 3.07 -3.52 7.39
CA GLY A 43 3.07 -2.10 7.09
C GLY A 43 4.50 -1.57 7.02
N PRO A 44 4.74 -0.49 6.27
CA PRO A 44 6.08 0.03 6.05
C PRO A 44 6.77 0.40 7.38
N ALA A 45 8.07 0.17 7.46
CA ALA A 45 8.88 0.53 8.62
C ALA A 45 8.90 2.06 8.80
N GLY A 46 8.24 2.58 9.83
CA GLY A 46 8.52 3.88 10.47
C GLY A 46 8.75 5.12 9.59
N GLY A 47 8.27 5.11 8.35
CA GLY A 47 8.44 6.19 7.38
C GLY A 47 7.21 6.30 6.50
N SER A 48 7.07 7.45 5.84
CA SER A 48 5.88 7.80 5.07
C SER A 48 5.85 7.00 3.76
N ALA A 49 5.64 5.69 3.82
CA ALA A 49 5.50 4.89 2.62
C ALA A 49 4.05 4.88 2.13
N VAL A 50 3.87 5.04 0.83
CA VAL A 50 2.56 5.13 0.19
C VAL A 50 2.52 4.25 -1.06
N GLN A 51 1.34 3.76 -1.41
CA GLN A 51 1.12 3.02 -2.65
C GLN A 51 0.65 3.94 -3.77
N ARG A 52 1.18 3.72 -4.98
CA ARG A 52 0.80 4.43 -6.21
C ARG A 52 0.74 3.48 -7.40
N LEU A 53 -0.02 3.86 -8.43
CA LEU A 53 -0.15 3.10 -9.67
C LEU A 53 1.05 3.36 -10.58
N ALA A 54 1.75 2.30 -11.00
CA ALA A 54 2.87 2.40 -11.91
C ALA A 54 2.40 2.75 -13.33
N GLY A 55 2.88 3.87 -13.88
CA GLY A 55 2.59 4.32 -15.24
C GLY A 55 3.44 3.66 -16.31
N GLU A 56 4.49 2.94 -15.90
CA GLU A 56 5.44 2.17 -16.71
C GLU A 56 6.04 1.03 -15.87
N GLN A 57 6.89 0.17 -16.44
CA GLN A 57 7.66 -0.80 -15.66
C GLN A 57 8.67 -0.06 -14.78
N LEU A 58 8.62 -0.30 -13.47
CA LEU A 58 9.47 0.36 -12.48
C LEU A 58 10.39 -0.64 -11.80
N SER A 59 11.64 -0.25 -11.61
CA SER A 59 12.62 -0.95 -10.79
C SER A 59 12.60 -0.39 -9.37
N ALA A 60 13.04 -1.19 -8.41
CA ALA A 60 13.28 -0.73 -7.05
C ALA A 60 14.39 0.34 -7.01
N LEU A 61 14.39 1.16 -5.96
CA LEU A 61 15.41 2.15 -5.63
C LEU A 61 15.59 3.20 -6.74
N ARG A 62 14.45 3.68 -7.24
CA ARG A 62 14.36 4.74 -8.24
C ARG A 62 13.50 5.89 -7.74
N VAL A 63 13.96 7.12 -7.94
CA VAL A 63 13.19 8.33 -7.71
C VAL A 63 12.15 8.44 -8.81
N VAL A 64 10.91 8.70 -8.42
CA VAL A 64 9.77 8.82 -9.32
C VAL A 64 9.01 10.12 -9.08
N TYR A 65 8.36 10.61 -10.13
CA TYR A 65 7.36 11.67 -10.02
C TYR A 65 5.96 11.08 -10.16
N GLU A 66 4.95 11.79 -9.67
CA GLU A 66 3.54 11.44 -9.85
C GLU A 66 2.85 12.50 -10.70
N TRP A 67 2.26 12.08 -11.82
CA TRP A 67 1.45 12.95 -12.67
C TRP A 67 0.29 12.18 -13.28
N ALA A 68 -0.88 12.83 -13.34
CA ALA A 68 -2.12 12.23 -13.83
C ALA A 68 -2.49 10.89 -13.14
N GLY A 69 -2.18 10.76 -11.84
CA GLY A 69 -2.56 9.60 -11.01
C GLY A 69 -1.70 8.35 -11.20
N VAL A 70 -0.58 8.46 -11.92
CA VAL A 70 0.40 7.38 -12.07
C VAL A 70 1.81 7.88 -11.81
N VAL A 71 2.70 6.97 -11.44
CA VAL A 71 4.11 7.26 -11.17
C VAL A 71 5.03 6.75 -12.28
N ARG A 72 6.06 7.53 -12.58
CA ARG A 72 7.05 7.28 -13.64
C ARG A 72 8.44 7.69 -13.17
N TYR A 73 9.50 7.19 -13.81
CA TYR A 73 10.85 7.60 -13.48
C TYR A 73 11.02 9.11 -13.64
N LEU A 74 11.62 9.75 -12.64
CA LEU A 74 12.00 11.15 -12.74
C LEU A 74 13.42 11.26 -13.26
N ASP A 75 13.61 12.03 -14.33
CA ASP A 75 14.94 12.35 -14.84
C ASP A 75 15.38 13.75 -14.40
N LEU A 76 16.68 13.95 -14.18
CA LEU A 76 17.24 15.26 -13.81
C LEU A 76 17.05 16.31 -14.92
N LEU A 77 16.82 15.89 -16.16
CA LEU A 77 16.56 16.76 -17.30
C LEU A 77 15.07 17.07 -17.51
N ASP A 78 14.16 16.43 -16.75
CA ASP A 78 12.71 16.64 -16.91
C ASP A 78 12.22 17.90 -16.17
N ALA A 79 12.43 19.04 -16.81
CA ALA A 79 11.97 20.33 -16.31
C ALA A 79 10.44 20.40 -16.10
N SER A 80 9.65 19.54 -16.75
CA SER A 80 8.20 19.60 -16.66
C SER A 80 7.62 18.90 -15.43
N HIS A 81 8.36 17.94 -14.87
CA HIS A 81 7.90 17.14 -13.72
C HIS A 81 8.87 17.17 -12.52
N ILE A 82 9.98 17.91 -12.58
CA ILE A 82 10.98 17.95 -11.51
C ILE A 82 10.41 18.38 -10.15
N ASP A 83 9.38 19.24 -10.14
CA ASP A 83 8.70 19.70 -8.92
C ASP A 83 7.64 18.72 -8.39
N GLN A 84 7.45 17.57 -9.04
CA GLN A 84 6.36 16.60 -8.76
C GLN A 84 6.90 15.28 -8.16
N VAL A 85 8.02 15.36 -7.44
CA VAL A 85 8.68 14.20 -6.82
C VAL A 85 7.72 13.48 -5.88
N ALA A 86 7.50 12.18 -6.12
CA ALA A 86 6.61 11.35 -5.32
C ALA A 86 7.35 10.52 -4.26
N GLY A 87 8.61 10.19 -4.49
CA GLY A 87 9.45 9.43 -3.56
C GLY A 87 10.37 8.43 -4.26
N VAL A 88 10.87 7.46 -3.50
CA VAL A 88 11.75 6.38 -4.00
C VAL A 88 11.01 5.05 -4.00
N THR A 89 11.05 4.31 -5.10
CA THR A 89 10.44 2.97 -5.20
C THR A 89 11.13 1.97 -4.27
N LEU A 90 10.34 1.16 -3.55
CA LEU A 90 10.85 0.10 -2.67
C LEU A 90 10.93 -1.26 -3.35
N THR A 91 10.11 -1.47 -4.39
CA THR A 91 10.00 -2.73 -5.12
C THR A 91 9.97 -2.48 -6.62
N ALA A 92 10.36 -3.49 -7.40
CA ALA A 92 10.12 -3.51 -8.83
C ALA A 92 8.70 -3.99 -9.11
N VAL A 93 8.04 -3.40 -10.11
CA VAL A 93 6.67 -3.73 -10.53
C VAL A 93 6.49 -3.55 -12.03
N GLU A 94 5.49 -4.22 -12.59
CA GLU A 94 5.08 -3.99 -13.98
C GLU A 94 4.15 -2.79 -14.10
N GLN A 95 3.97 -2.29 -15.33
CA GLN A 95 3.02 -1.22 -15.62
C GLN A 95 1.60 -1.62 -15.19
N GLY A 96 0.89 -0.70 -14.52
CA GLY A 96 -0.48 -0.92 -14.06
C GLY A 96 -0.57 -1.63 -12.71
N GLU A 97 0.55 -2.01 -12.11
CA GLU A 97 0.59 -2.54 -10.74
C GLU A 97 0.78 -1.44 -9.69
N LEU A 98 0.55 -1.78 -8.43
CA LEU A 98 0.79 -0.87 -7.31
C LEU A 98 2.24 -0.98 -6.83
N VAL A 99 2.94 0.16 -6.77
CA VAL A 99 4.30 0.27 -6.24
C VAL A 99 4.29 0.95 -4.87
N ASN A 100 5.12 0.45 -3.95
CA ASN A 100 5.38 1.10 -2.67
C ASN A 100 6.48 2.15 -2.84
N LEU A 101 6.23 3.37 -2.40
CA LEU A 101 7.17 4.48 -2.43
C LEU A 101 7.53 4.92 -1.02
N GLN A 102 8.80 5.23 -0.77
CA GLN A 102 9.28 5.88 0.45
C GLN A 102 9.44 7.38 0.21
N LEU A 103 8.70 8.21 0.95
CA LEU A 103 8.76 9.67 0.81
C LEU A 103 9.85 10.31 1.69
N SER A 104 10.12 9.71 2.84
CA SER A 104 11.03 10.26 3.85
C SER A 104 11.48 9.19 4.84
N GLY A 105 12.54 9.48 5.59
CA GLY A 105 13.05 8.59 6.64
C GLY A 105 14.07 7.57 6.13
N PRO A 106 14.42 6.56 6.93
CA PRO A 106 15.49 5.62 6.61
C PRO A 106 15.12 4.72 5.43
N LEU A 107 16.07 4.49 4.54
CA LEU A 107 16.03 3.48 3.49
C LEU A 107 17.34 2.68 3.52
N ASP A 108 17.22 1.36 3.53
CA ASP A 108 18.32 0.41 3.65
C ASP A 108 18.40 -0.46 2.39
N ASP A 109 19.62 -0.70 1.90
CA ASP A 109 19.88 -1.72 0.89
C ASP A 109 21.30 -2.31 1.04
N ALA A 110 21.41 -3.63 1.04
CA ALA A 110 22.66 -4.35 1.30
C ALA A 110 23.63 -4.35 0.11
N THR A 111 23.16 -3.99 -1.09
CA THR A 111 23.97 -3.91 -2.32
C THR A 111 24.68 -2.56 -2.47
N TRP A 112 24.28 -1.56 -1.68
CA TRP A 112 24.91 -0.25 -1.67
C TRP A 112 26.28 -0.25 -1.00
N ASN A 113 27.10 0.71 -1.43
CA ASN A 113 28.41 0.99 -0.84
C ASN A 113 28.66 2.51 -0.80
N TRP A 114 27.72 3.25 -0.21
CA TRP A 114 27.80 4.70 -0.09
C TRP A 114 28.94 5.16 0.82
N GLN A 115 29.42 6.38 0.59
CA GLN A 115 30.16 7.12 1.61
C GLN A 115 29.19 8.00 2.39
N PRO A 116 29.41 8.25 3.70
CA PRO A 116 28.59 9.21 4.42
C PRO A 116 28.58 10.58 3.72
N GLY A 117 27.38 11.10 3.42
CA GLY A 117 27.25 12.34 2.65
C GLY A 117 25.96 12.43 1.82
N PRO A 118 25.82 13.51 1.04
CA PRO A 118 24.63 13.76 0.23
C PRO A 118 24.44 12.72 -0.88
N VAL A 119 23.17 12.52 -1.24
CA VAL A 119 22.70 11.69 -2.35
C VAL A 119 21.72 12.53 -3.17
N TRP A 120 21.93 12.55 -4.48
CA TRP A 120 21.17 13.34 -5.44
C TRP A 120 20.42 12.45 -6.43
N LEU A 121 19.46 13.07 -7.14
CA LEU A 121 18.83 12.50 -8.32
C LEU A 121 19.85 12.38 -9.46
N GLY A 122 19.87 11.23 -10.11
CA GLY A 122 20.54 11.01 -11.39
C GLY A 122 19.55 10.66 -12.51
N ALA A 123 20.09 10.31 -13.67
CA ALA A 123 19.29 9.97 -14.85
C ALA A 123 18.35 8.79 -14.56
N ALA A 124 17.15 8.83 -15.16
CA ALA A 124 16.09 7.82 -15.02
C ALA A 124 15.82 7.40 -13.55
N GLY A 125 15.82 8.36 -12.63
CA GLY A 125 15.50 8.14 -11.22
C GLY A 125 16.62 7.48 -10.43
N THR A 126 17.84 7.36 -10.96
CA THR A 126 18.96 6.78 -10.20
C THR A 126 19.33 7.63 -8.97
N LEU A 127 19.87 6.98 -7.94
CA LEU A 127 20.47 7.65 -6.79
C LEU A 127 21.98 7.75 -7.01
N THR A 128 22.58 8.91 -6.79
CA THR A 128 24.01 9.15 -7.04
C THR A 128 24.68 10.03 -5.96
N GLN A 129 25.99 9.86 -5.76
CA GLN A 129 26.83 10.76 -4.94
C GLN A 129 27.72 11.67 -5.80
N ILE A 130 27.52 11.68 -7.12
CA ILE A 130 28.13 12.65 -8.01
C ILE A 130 27.03 13.67 -8.31
N PRO A 131 27.17 14.93 -7.84
CA PRO A 131 26.16 15.95 -8.12
C PRO A 131 26.09 16.19 -9.64
N PRO A 132 24.88 16.24 -10.24
CA PRO A 132 24.70 16.66 -11.62
C PRO A 132 25.35 18.02 -11.89
N LEU A 133 25.86 18.19 -13.12
CA LEU A 133 26.47 19.46 -13.58
C LEU A 133 25.53 20.26 -14.48
N ASP A 134 24.47 19.62 -14.99
CA ASP A 134 23.44 20.17 -15.86
C ASP A 134 22.04 19.73 -15.38
N GLY A 135 21.01 20.30 -16.00
CA GLY A 135 19.62 20.01 -15.64
C GLY A 135 19.25 20.51 -14.24
N HIS A 136 18.77 19.61 -13.39
CA HIS A 136 18.31 19.95 -12.04
C HIS A 136 19.10 19.20 -10.98
N LEU A 137 19.63 19.98 -10.03
CA LEU A 137 20.19 19.45 -8.80
C LEU A 137 19.05 19.21 -7.81
N LEU A 138 18.59 17.97 -7.72
CA LEU A 138 17.61 17.55 -6.71
C LEU A 138 18.29 16.74 -5.62
N PHE A 139 18.26 17.26 -4.40
CA PHE A 139 18.74 16.58 -3.21
C PHE A 139 17.69 15.57 -2.72
N ILE A 140 18.10 14.31 -2.54
CA ILE A 140 17.21 13.21 -2.12
C ILE A 140 17.39 12.90 -0.62
N GLY A 141 18.63 12.94 -0.14
CA GLY A 141 18.91 12.68 1.26
C GLY A 141 20.39 12.52 1.58
N ASN A 142 20.69 11.97 2.76
CA ASN A 142 22.07 11.69 3.18
C ASN A 142 22.29 10.20 3.41
N ALA A 143 23.33 9.65 2.82
CA ALA A 143 23.91 8.39 3.26
C ALA A 143 24.52 8.58 4.65
N VAL A 144 24.11 7.75 5.61
CA VAL A 144 24.63 7.76 6.99
C VAL A 144 25.52 6.55 7.27
N SER A 145 25.50 5.55 6.38
CA SER A 145 26.40 4.41 6.33
C SER A 145 26.46 3.87 4.90
N PRO A 146 27.34 2.88 4.59
CA PRO A 146 27.42 2.33 3.24
C PRO A 146 26.13 1.73 2.69
N THR A 147 25.23 1.26 3.56
CA THR A 147 24.00 0.56 3.19
C THR A 147 22.74 1.27 3.65
N ARG A 148 22.84 2.53 4.13
CA ARG A 148 21.69 3.30 4.63
C ARG A 148 21.73 4.75 4.19
N ILE A 149 20.60 5.23 3.69
CA ILE A 149 20.32 6.64 3.49
C ILE A 149 19.15 7.10 4.37
N ILE A 150 19.12 8.37 4.73
CA ILE A 150 17.97 9.04 5.31
C ILE A 150 17.40 9.94 4.22
N ILE A 151 16.19 9.64 3.75
CA ILE A 151 15.48 10.40 2.73
C ILE A 151 14.89 11.65 3.36
N ASN A 152 15.24 12.80 2.77
CA ASN A 152 14.71 14.12 3.10
C ASN A 152 14.80 14.99 1.84
N ILE A 153 13.90 14.72 0.89
CA ILE A 153 13.88 15.36 -0.43
C ILE A 153 13.62 16.86 -0.28
N ASP A 154 14.46 17.67 -0.93
CA ASP A 154 14.35 19.13 -0.96
C ASP A 154 13.81 19.64 -2.31
N GLN A 155 13.64 20.95 -2.46
CA GLN A 155 13.27 21.57 -3.73
C GLN A 155 14.41 21.44 -4.76
N PRO A 156 14.09 21.21 -6.05
CA PRO A 156 15.10 21.16 -7.09
C PRO A 156 15.69 22.53 -7.37
N ILE A 157 16.98 22.56 -7.73
CA ILE A 157 17.68 23.76 -8.18
C ILE A 157 18.03 23.58 -9.66
N ALA A 158 17.51 24.44 -10.52
CA ALA A 158 17.91 24.48 -11.92
C ALA A 158 19.37 24.95 -12.03
N LEU A 159 20.19 24.17 -12.72
CA LEU A 159 21.58 24.49 -13.00
C LEU A 159 21.66 25.25 -14.33
N ALA A 160 22.49 26.28 -14.38
CA ALA A 160 22.79 26.95 -15.64
C ALA A 160 23.68 26.04 -16.49
N GLU A 161 23.41 25.97 -17.79
CA GLU A 161 24.34 25.38 -18.75
C GLU A 161 25.55 26.33 -18.84
N GLU A 162 26.76 25.85 -18.49
CA GLU A 162 28.02 26.62 -18.67
C GLU A 162 28.47 26.69 -20.14
#